data_AF-F4Q0V1-F1
#
_entry.id   AF-F4Q0V1-F1
#
_cell.length_a   1.000
_cell.length_b   1.000
_cell.length_c   1.000
_cell.angle_alpha   90.00
_cell.angle_beta   90.00
_cell.angle_gamma   90.00
#
_symmetry.space_group_name_H-M   'P 1'
#
loop_
_entity.id
_entity.type
_entity.pdbx_description
1 polymer ?
#
loop_
_entity_poly.entity_id
_entity_poly.type
_entity_poly.pdbx_seq_one_letter_code
_entity_poly.pdbx_strand_id
1 'polypeptide(L)'
;MDVLAENVKKVVDGIQVDSVLNSVIELDPAIQSWSEEVLNTLSHFIGLILCIPAVFFLITVARMRGTRWHVISCSIYGLSLMTMYFCSSLYHSVGVFINLEAYRDIFKNLDHCAIYMLIAGTYTPLTLINLIHNHIKPIHNYTNQQQTNNNQQQHNIKDNNNNTTTPQPNHSKIIKLGWILFGIVWVMCAIGVLSKMILGTDSIPDVFSNGFYLAMGWVSLLGLRDMIRVLPRTGLKLLVAGGLAYTSGVMFLVWETAPFNHAVWHLFVGAGSILHYFCILECIIPSRKDGPSSVIIDNLEWAEKQLQLAFFGSGKRRIFIINYMNYLYRYLIGWAFKSAHIQ
;
A
#
# COMPACT_ATOMS: atom_id res chain seq x y z
N MET A 1 24.58 -35.56 54.49
CA MET A 1 23.31 -35.06 53.92
C MET A 1 23.01 -33.66 54.45
N ASP A 2 23.10 -33.44 55.77
CA ASP A 2 22.79 -32.13 56.37
C ASP A 2 23.73 -30.99 55.94
N VAL A 3 25.03 -31.26 55.82
CA VAL A 3 26.02 -30.28 55.30
C VAL A 3 25.77 -29.93 53.82
N LEU A 4 25.28 -30.91 53.04
CA LEU A 4 24.95 -30.68 51.63
C LEU A 4 23.68 -29.84 51.50
N ALA A 5 22.67 -30.12 52.35
CA ALA A 5 21.44 -29.33 52.43
C ALA A 5 21.70 -27.89 52.89
N GLU A 6 22.61 -27.68 53.85
CA GLU A 6 22.97 -26.35 54.33
C GLU A 6 23.75 -25.54 53.28
N ASN A 7 24.65 -26.18 52.54
CA ASN A 7 25.39 -25.54 51.46
C ASN A 7 24.48 -25.22 50.25
N VAL A 8 23.55 -26.11 49.90
CA VAL A 8 22.54 -25.83 48.86
C VAL A 8 21.64 -24.67 49.28
N LYS A 9 21.24 -24.63 50.56
CA LYS A 9 20.42 -23.54 51.09
C LYS A 9 21.17 -22.20 51.07
N LYS A 10 22.45 -22.16 51.43
CA LYS A 10 23.29 -20.94 51.33
C LYS A 10 23.48 -20.46 49.89
N VAL A 11 23.58 -21.38 48.92
CA VAL A 11 23.67 -21.03 47.50
C VAL A 11 22.33 -20.51 46.98
N VAL A 12 21.20 -21.13 47.35
CA VAL A 12 19.84 -20.72 46.95
C VAL A 12 19.46 -19.39 47.59
N ASP A 13 19.75 -19.19 48.88
CA ASP A 13 19.50 -17.94 49.61
C ASP A 13 20.46 -16.81 49.18
N GLY A 14 21.62 -17.15 48.60
CA GLY A 14 22.59 -16.20 48.03
C GLY A 14 22.31 -15.81 46.58
N ILE A 15 21.50 -16.59 45.85
CA ILE A 15 20.90 -16.14 44.60
C ILE A 15 19.82 -15.16 45.02
N GLN A 16 20.04 -13.87 44.77
CA GLN A 16 18.95 -12.88 44.84
C GLN A 16 17.96 -13.22 43.74
N VAL A 17 17.10 -14.21 43.97
CA VAL A 17 16.06 -14.63 43.04
C VAL A 17 15.23 -13.41 42.69
N ASP A 18 14.96 -12.54 43.66
CA ASP A 18 14.26 -11.27 43.42
C ASP A 18 15.06 -10.30 42.54
N SER A 19 16.40 -10.22 42.60
CA SER A 19 17.17 -9.35 41.68
C SER A 19 17.24 -9.94 40.28
N VAL A 20 17.34 -11.27 40.15
CA VAL A 20 17.31 -11.96 38.86
C VAL A 20 15.91 -11.86 38.25
N LEU A 21 14.87 -12.10 39.05
CA LEU A 21 13.47 -11.96 38.65
C LEU A 21 13.18 -10.50 38.28
N ASN A 22 13.65 -9.53 39.08
CA ASN A 22 13.51 -8.11 38.75
C ASN A 22 14.32 -7.73 37.51
N SER A 23 15.50 -8.31 37.24
CA SER A 23 16.23 -8.09 35.98
C SER A 23 15.58 -8.75 34.76
N VAL A 24 14.80 -9.82 34.97
CA VAL A 24 13.98 -10.47 33.93
C VAL A 24 12.65 -9.74 33.75
N ILE A 25 12.12 -9.10 34.80
CA ILE A 25 10.89 -8.30 34.79
C ILE A 25 11.18 -6.86 34.27
N GLU A 26 12.38 -6.33 34.49
CA GLU A 26 12.95 -5.14 33.83
C GLU A 26 13.45 -5.46 32.41
N LEU A 27 12.83 -6.41 31.72
CA LEU A 27 12.95 -6.49 30.27
C LEU A 27 12.37 -5.19 29.71
N ASP A 28 13.27 -4.31 29.29
CA ASP A 28 12.94 -3.06 28.59
C ASP A 28 11.85 -3.36 27.54
N PRO A 29 10.66 -2.74 27.65
CA PRO A 29 9.58 -2.95 26.70
C PRO A 29 9.98 -2.58 25.26
N ALA A 30 11.11 -1.89 25.06
CA ALA A 30 11.68 -1.61 23.74
C ALA A 30 12.41 -2.80 23.09
N ILE A 31 12.72 -3.88 23.83
CA ILE A 31 13.38 -5.06 23.27
C ILE A 31 12.33 -6.09 22.85
N GLN A 32 12.06 -6.15 21.54
CA GLN A 32 11.19 -7.18 20.97
C GLN A 32 11.70 -8.58 21.31
N SER A 33 10.77 -9.45 21.68
CA SER A 33 11.12 -10.85 21.94
C SER A 33 11.68 -11.51 20.68
N TRP A 34 12.58 -12.48 20.84
CA TRP A 34 13.11 -13.24 19.70
C TRP A 34 11.99 -13.86 18.84
N SER A 35 10.93 -14.36 19.47
CA SER A 35 9.76 -14.89 18.76
C SER A 35 9.02 -13.83 17.95
N GLU A 36 8.96 -12.59 18.45
CA GLU A 36 8.34 -11.48 17.75
C GLU A 36 9.19 -11.05 16.54
N GLU A 37 10.51 -10.94 16.69
CA GLU A 37 11.43 -10.65 15.57
C GLU A 37 11.35 -11.73 14.47
N VAL A 38 11.20 -13.01 14.84
CA VAL A 38 10.93 -14.10 13.89
C VAL A 38 9.60 -13.92 13.17
N LEU A 39 8.51 -13.61 13.89
CA LEU A 39 7.19 -13.37 13.29
C LEU A 39 7.20 -12.14 12.37
N ASN A 40 7.91 -11.10 12.75
CA ASN A 40 8.12 -9.88 11.96
C ASN A 40 8.85 -10.19 10.66
N THR A 41 9.96 -10.90 10.75
CA THR A 41 10.73 -11.33 9.57
C THR A 41 9.87 -12.19 8.64
N LEU A 42 9.20 -13.22 9.18
CA LEU A 42 8.40 -14.15 8.36
C LEU A 42 7.22 -13.46 7.69
N SER A 43 6.47 -12.62 8.42
CA SER A 43 5.30 -11.92 7.87
C SER A 43 5.67 -11.00 6.71
N HIS A 44 6.74 -10.20 6.85
CA HIS A 44 7.20 -9.31 5.79
C HIS A 44 7.90 -10.05 4.65
N PHE A 45 8.64 -11.13 4.94
CA PHE A 45 9.29 -11.93 3.91
C PHE A 45 8.28 -12.69 3.05
N ILE A 46 7.23 -13.24 3.67
CA ILE A 46 6.07 -13.79 2.95
C ILE A 46 5.47 -12.66 2.11
N GLY A 47 5.21 -11.49 2.68
CA GLY A 47 4.74 -10.31 1.96
C GLY A 47 5.57 -9.99 0.71
N LEU A 48 6.91 -10.01 0.83
CA LEU A 48 7.84 -9.80 -0.29
C LEU A 48 7.64 -10.84 -1.40
N ILE A 49 7.58 -12.13 -1.05
CA ILE A 49 7.38 -13.23 -2.02
C ILE A 49 6.04 -13.08 -2.72
N LEU A 50 4.97 -12.73 -2.00
CA LEU A 50 3.64 -12.57 -2.56
C LEU A 50 3.52 -11.29 -3.43
N CYS A 51 4.23 -10.22 -3.08
CA CYS A 51 4.12 -8.95 -3.78
C CYS A 51 4.82 -8.96 -5.15
N ILE A 52 5.89 -9.74 -5.34
CA ILE A 52 6.61 -9.85 -6.62
C ILE A 52 5.67 -10.25 -7.79
N PRO A 53 4.96 -11.39 -7.76
CA PRO A 53 4.04 -11.77 -8.83
C PRO A 53 2.84 -10.82 -8.91
N ALA A 54 2.39 -10.26 -7.80
CA ALA A 54 1.28 -9.30 -7.77
C ALA A 54 1.64 -7.99 -8.50
N VAL A 55 2.83 -7.45 -8.28
CA VAL A 55 3.35 -6.25 -8.96
C VAL A 55 3.56 -6.53 -10.45
N PHE A 56 4.12 -7.69 -10.80
CA PHE A 56 4.27 -8.08 -12.19
C PHE A 56 2.92 -8.15 -12.92
N PHE A 57 1.91 -8.75 -12.28
CA PHE A 57 0.54 -8.80 -12.80
C PHE A 57 -0.02 -7.38 -12.99
N LEU A 58 0.10 -6.52 -11.98
CA LEU A 58 -0.39 -5.13 -12.05
C LEU A 58 0.23 -4.36 -13.22
N ILE A 59 1.56 -4.43 -13.39
CA ILE A 59 2.28 -3.76 -14.48
C ILE A 59 1.87 -4.33 -15.84
N THR A 60 1.69 -5.66 -15.94
CA THR A 60 1.22 -6.32 -17.15
C THR A 60 -0.15 -5.79 -17.56
N VAL A 61 -1.08 -5.75 -16.60
CA VAL A 61 -2.44 -5.24 -16.87
C VAL A 61 -2.42 -3.75 -17.23
N ALA A 62 -1.60 -2.95 -16.55
CA ALA A 62 -1.41 -1.53 -16.88
C ALA A 62 -0.86 -1.32 -18.30
N ARG A 63 0.05 -2.18 -18.77
CA ARG A 63 0.57 -2.17 -20.15
C ARG A 63 -0.51 -2.56 -21.16
N MET A 64 -1.34 -3.53 -20.84
CA MET A 64 -2.34 -4.09 -21.74
C MET A 64 -3.57 -3.21 -21.94
N ARG A 65 -4.05 -2.59 -20.85
CA ARG A 65 -5.33 -1.84 -20.84
C ARG A 65 -5.15 -0.34 -20.61
N GLY A 66 -3.99 0.07 -20.13
CA GLY A 66 -3.71 1.45 -19.78
C GLY A 66 -2.91 2.22 -20.83
N THR A 67 -2.46 3.40 -20.43
CA THR A 67 -1.51 4.22 -21.20
C THR A 67 -0.11 4.16 -20.59
N ARG A 68 0.86 4.85 -21.20
CA ARG A 68 2.21 4.99 -20.62
C ARG A 68 2.18 5.50 -19.18
N TRP A 69 1.24 6.41 -18.87
CA TRP A 69 1.02 6.90 -17.50
C TRP A 69 0.56 5.82 -16.52
N HIS A 70 -0.20 4.82 -16.99
CA HIS A 70 -0.62 3.70 -16.15
C HIS A 70 0.58 2.83 -15.79
N VAL A 71 1.40 2.50 -16.79
CA VAL A 71 2.64 1.72 -16.57
C VAL A 71 3.57 2.43 -15.61
N ILE A 72 3.90 3.71 -15.86
CA ILE A 72 4.80 4.49 -14.99
C ILE A 72 4.28 4.54 -13.56
N SER A 73 3.00 4.88 -13.37
CA SER A 73 2.43 5.03 -12.03
C SER A 73 2.34 3.71 -11.28
N CYS A 74 1.97 2.62 -11.96
CA CYS A 74 1.96 1.27 -11.37
C CYS A 74 3.35 0.78 -11.02
N SER A 75 4.36 1.09 -11.83
CA SER A 75 5.75 0.75 -11.55
C SER A 75 6.26 1.46 -10.32
N ILE A 76 5.96 2.76 -10.15
CA ILE A 76 6.34 3.52 -8.96
C ILE A 76 5.70 2.91 -7.71
N TYR A 77 4.39 2.65 -7.73
CA TYR A 77 3.70 1.97 -6.64
C TYR A 77 4.30 0.60 -6.34
N GLY A 78 4.44 -0.26 -7.37
CA GLY A 78 4.92 -1.63 -7.21
C GLY A 78 6.35 -1.71 -6.67
N LEU A 79 7.24 -0.83 -7.14
CA LEU A 79 8.60 -0.74 -6.62
C LEU A 79 8.60 -0.29 -5.16
N SER A 80 7.82 0.72 -4.80
CA SER A 80 7.73 1.17 -3.40
C SER A 80 7.21 0.08 -2.45
N LEU A 81 6.24 -0.73 -2.91
CA LEU A 81 5.70 -1.87 -2.16
C LEU A 81 6.75 -2.98 -1.97
N MET A 82 7.47 -3.32 -3.03
CA MET A 82 8.57 -4.29 -2.95
C MET A 82 9.68 -3.79 -2.02
N THR A 83 10.05 -2.51 -2.11
CA THR A 83 11.06 -1.89 -1.25
C THR A 83 10.63 -1.92 0.22
N MET A 84 9.38 -1.61 0.53
CA MET A 84 8.87 -1.68 1.91
C MET A 84 9.00 -3.09 2.49
N TYR A 85 8.49 -4.11 1.81
CA TYR A 85 8.60 -5.48 2.31
C TYR A 85 10.06 -5.96 2.38
N PHE A 86 10.89 -5.56 1.43
CA PHE A 86 12.31 -5.92 1.42
C PHE A 86 13.08 -5.29 2.59
N CYS A 87 12.97 -3.98 2.77
CA CYS A 87 13.66 -3.27 3.85
C CYS A 87 13.23 -3.78 5.23
N SER A 88 11.93 -4.00 5.45
CA SER A 88 11.41 -4.53 6.71
C SER A 88 11.86 -5.96 6.98
N SER A 89 11.80 -6.83 5.97
CA SER A 89 12.32 -8.21 6.09
C SER A 89 13.80 -8.21 6.44
N LEU A 90 14.57 -7.32 5.81
CA LEU A 90 16.01 -7.22 6.02
C LEU A 90 16.33 -6.73 7.44
N TYR A 91 15.66 -5.67 7.90
CA TYR A 91 15.85 -5.13 9.25
C TYR A 91 15.58 -6.17 10.34
N HIS A 92 14.41 -6.81 10.32
CA HIS A 92 14.02 -7.80 11.33
C HIS A 92 14.81 -9.12 11.22
N SER A 93 15.40 -9.41 10.05
CA SER A 93 16.28 -10.57 9.91
C SER A 93 17.66 -10.40 10.55
N VAL A 94 18.10 -9.16 10.78
CA VAL A 94 19.40 -8.86 11.41
C VAL A 94 19.35 -9.23 12.89
N GLY A 95 20.33 -10.02 13.34
CA GLY A 95 20.41 -10.54 14.71
C GLY A 95 19.62 -11.83 14.94
N VAL A 96 18.66 -12.16 14.08
CA VAL A 96 17.91 -13.43 14.14
C VAL A 96 18.42 -14.46 13.15
N PHE A 97 18.48 -14.09 11.87
CA PHE A 97 18.87 -14.98 10.77
C PHE A 97 20.19 -14.54 10.11
N ILE A 98 20.54 -13.26 10.23
CA ILE A 98 21.70 -12.66 9.60
C ILE A 98 22.56 -11.98 10.67
N ASN A 99 23.82 -12.41 10.79
CA ASN A 99 24.77 -11.84 11.75
C ASN A 99 25.47 -10.59 11.16
N LEU A 100 24.71 -9.49 11.04
CA LEU A 100 25.16 -8.18 10.52
C LEU A 100 24.77 -7.03 11.45
N GLU A 101 24.92 -7.23 12.76
CA GLU A 101 24.51 -6.25 13.79
C GLU A 101 25.14 -4.86 13.61
N ALA A 102 26.37 -4.81 13.07
CA ALA A 102 27.06 -3.56 12.74
C ALA A 102 26.31 -2.64 11.75
N TYR A 103 25.31 -3.17 11.01
CA TYR A 103 24.52 -2.43 10.04
C TYR A 103 23.04 -2.29 10.44
N ARG A 104 22.68 -2.68 11.67
CA ARG A 104 21.27 -2.70 12.14
C ARG A 104 20.61 -1.33 12.01
N ASP A 105 21.28 -0.26 12.42
CA ASP A 105 20.74 1.10 12.37
C ASP A 105 20.50 1.58 10.93
N ILE A 106 21.36 1.17 9.99
CA ILE A 106 21.18 1.50 8.58
C ILE A 106 19.91 0.81 8.05
N PHE A 107 19.71 -0.48 8.36
CA PHE A 107 18.52 -1.19 7.93
C PHE A 107 17.26 -0.68 8.61
N LYS A 108 17.34 -0.28 9.90
CA LYS A 108 16.26 0.40 10.60
C LYS A 108 15.87 1.69 9.88
N ASN A 109 16.84 2.54 9.53
CA ASN A 109 16.59 3.78 8.80
C ASN A 109 15.97 3.52 7.43
N LEU A 110 16.45 2.50 6.70
CA LEU A 110 15.89 2.12 5.40
C LEU A 110 14.45 1.62 5.52
N ASP A 111 14.13 0.84 6.55
CA ASP A 111 12.77 0.36 6.82
C ASP A 111 11.80 1.52 7.06
N HIS A 112 12.17 2.45 7.95
CA HIS A 112 11.38 3.66 8.22
C HIS A 112 11.23 4.56 6.98
N CYS A 113 12.27 4.66 6.14
CA CYS A 113 12.20 5.36 4.86
C CYS A 113 11.24 4.69 3.87
N ALA A 114 11.19 3.37 3.86
CA ALA A 114 10.37 2.62 2.93
C ALA A 114 8.86 2.79 3.19
N ILE A 115 8.46 3.06 4.44
CA ILE A 115 7.07 3.43 4.78
C ILE A 115 6.68 4.74 4.07
N TYR A 116 7.53 5.78 4.12
CA TYR A 116 7.29 7.05 3.40
C TYR A 116 7.14 6.83 1.90
N MET A 117 8.05 6.04 1.32
CA MET A 117 8.04 5.72 -0.11
C MET A 117 6.78 4.95 -0.52
N LEU A 118 6.32 3.99 0.29
CA LEU A 118 5.10 3.24 0.02
C LEU A 118 3.85 4.12 0.07
N ILE A 119 3.76 5.03 1.05
CA ILE A 119 2.63 5.96 1.12
C ILE A 119 2.59 6.82 -0.15
N ALA A 120 3.68 7.51 -0.51
CA ALA A 120 3.72 8.32 -1.73
C ALA A 120 3.53 7.49 -3.02
N GLY A 121 4.10 6.29 -3.07
CA GLY A 121 3.94 5.34 -4.16
C GLY A 121 2.48 4.93 -4.37
N THR A 122 1.72 4.72 -3.30
CA THR A 122 0.28 4.40 -3.34
C THR A 122 -0.55 5.55 -3.92
N TYR A 123 -0.22 6.80 -3.57
CA TYR A 123 -0.90 7.99 -4.11
C TYR A 123 -0.64 8.21 -5.61
N THR A 124 0.49 7.71 -6.13
CA THR A 124 0.94 7.99 -7.50
C THR A 124 -0.07 7.55 -8.56
N PRO A 125 -0.52 6.28 -8.63
CA PRO A 125 -1.57 5.88 -9.58
C PRO A 125 -2.92 6.56 -9.32
N LEU A 126 -3.28 6.84 -8.07
CA LEU A 126 -4.54 7.54 -7.76
C LEU A 126 -4.56 8.98 -8.29
N THR A 127 -3.44 9.69 -8.18
CA THR A 127 -3.33 11.08 -8.63
C THR A 127 -3.09 11.17 -10.15
N LEU A 128 -2.02 10.54 -10.65
CA LEU A 128 -1.60 10.66 -12.05
C LEU A 128 -2.61 10.07 -13.04
N ILE A 129 -3.26 8.96 -12.70
CA ILE A 129 -4.23 8.31 -13.59
C ILE A 129 -5.61 8.92 -13.41
N ASN A 130 -6.18 8.81 -12.20
CA ASN A 130 -7.59 9.12 -11.98
C ASN A 130 -7.86 10.62 -11.99
N LEU A 131 -7.03 11.43 -11.32
CA LEU A 131 -7.29 12.87 -11.22
C LEU A 131 -6.71 13.68 -12.39
N ILE A 132 -5.57 13.25 -12.95
CA ILE A 132 -4.87 13.99 -14.00
C ILE A 132 -5.16 13.40 -15.39
N HIS A 133 -4.64 12.21 -15.69
CA HIS A 133 -4.65 11.66 -17.05
C HIS A 133 -6.05 11.47 -17.63
N ASN A 134 -6.99 10.94 -16.83
CA ASN A 134 -8.37 10.68 -17.27
C ASN A 134 -9.14 11.98 -17.55
N HIS A 135 -8.77 13.10 -16.95
CA HIS A 135 -9.43 14.40 -17.15
C HIS A 135 -8.75 15.27 -18.22
N ILE A 136 -7.50 15.00 -18.61
CA ILE A 136 -6.83 15.71 -19.71
C ILE A 136 -7.37 15.28 -21.09
N LYS A 137 -7.62 13.97 -21.30
CA LYS A 137 -8.09 13.45 -22.59
C LYS A 137 -9.38 14.11 -23.09
N PRO A 138 -10.44 14.27 -22.28
CA PRO A 138 -11.66 14.95 -22.70
C PRO A 138 -11.41 16.39 -23.14
N ILE A 139 -10.59 17.16 -22.40
CA ILE A 139 -10.29 18.57 -22.72
C ILE A 139 -9.69 18.69 -24.12
N HIS A 140 -8.67 17.88 -24.43
CA HIS A 140 -8.02 17.95 -25.73
C HIS A 140 -8.98 17.61 -26.88
N ASN A 141 -9.86 16.63 -26.68
CA ASN A 141 -10.87 16.28 -27.67
C ASN A 141 -11.90 17.41 -27.89
N TYR A 142 -12.34 18.08 -26.82
CA TYR A 142 -13.25 19.23 -26.93
C TYR A 142 -12.59 20.42 -27.65
N THR A 143 -11.34 20.75 -27.33
CA THR A 143 -10.62 21.85 -27.98
C THR A 143 -10.42 21.58 -29.47
N ASN A 144 -10.04 20.36 -29.84
CA ASN A 144 -9.85 19.98 -31.24
C ASN A 144 -11.17 20.01 -32.02
N GLN A 145 -12.28 19.55 -31.40
CA GLN A 145 -13.62 19.64 -32.00
C GLN A 145 -14.08 21.08 -32.21
N GLN A 146 -13.87 21.98 -31.24
CA GLN A 146 -14.20 23.39 -31.40
C GLN A 146 -13.36 24.08 -32.48
N GLN A 147 -12.07 23.77 -32.58
CA GLN A 147 -11.23 24.29 -33.67
C GLN A 147 -11.67 23.76 -35.04
N THR A 148 -12.02 22.48 -35.14
CA THR A 148 -12.53 21.88 -36.38
C THR A 148 -13.86 22.53 -36.77
N ASN A 149 -14.77 22.72 -35.82
CA ASN A 149 -16.06 23.36 -36.03
C ASN A 149 -15.92 24.85 -36.37
N ASN A 150 -15.00 25.59 -35.77
CA ASN A 150 -14.75 27.00 -36.11
C ASN A 150 -14.16 27.14 -37.52
N ASN A 151 -13.27 26.24 -37.92
CA ASN A 151 -12.73 26.19 -39.28
C ASN A 151 -13.80 25.80 -40.32
N GLN A 152 -14.81 25.01 -39.94
CA GLN A 152 -15.95 24.66 -40.79
C GLN A 152 -17.07 25.73 -40.76
N GLN A 153 -17.28 26.42 -39.64
CA GLN A 153 -18.26 27.50 -39.49
C GLN A 153 -17.83 28.80 -40.19
N GLN A 154 -16.54 29.02 -40.43
CA GLN A 154 -16.08 30.03 -41.38
C GLN A 154 -16.62 29.80 -42.81
N HIS A 155 -17.08 28.58 -43.12
CA HIS A 155 -17.66 28.25 -44.43
C HIS A 155 -19.20 28.09 -44.45
N ASN A 156 -19.87 28.03 -43.30
CA ASN A 156 -21.32 27.89 -43.21
C ASN A 156 -21.88 28.61 -41.98
N ILE A 157 -22.28 29.86 -42.16
CA ILE A 157 -23.06 30.60 -41.16
C ILE A 157 -24.54 30.40 -41.51
N LYS A 158 -25.18 29.41 -40.88
CA LYS A 158 -26.62 29.42 -40.53
C LYS A 158 -26.96 28.22 -39.64
N ASP A 159 -27.67 28.53 -38.56
CA ASP A 159 -28.52 27.67 -37.74
C ASP A 159 -27.86 26.64 -36.80
N ASN A 160 -27.75 26.98 -35.51
CA ASN A 160 -28.57 26.35 -34.45
C ASN A 160 -28.06 26.73 -33.05
N ASN A 161 -28.88 27.47 -32.31
CA ASN A 161 -28.77 27.63 -30.86
C ASN A 161 -29.92 26.86 -30.23
N ASN A 162 -29.61 25.74 -29.57
CA ASN A 162 -30.38 25.16 -28.47
C ASN A 162 -29.60 23.97 -27.89
N ASN A 163 -28.74 24.20 -26.90
CA ASN A 163 -28.16 23.13 -26.09
C ASN A 163 -28.30 23.46 -24.60
N THR A 164 -29.28 22.82 -23.96
CA THR A 164 -29.38 22.68 -22.50
C THR A 164 -28.12 21.98 -21.97
N THR A 165 -27.29 22.73 -21.24
CA THR A 165 -26.06 22.23 -20.64
C THR A 165 -26.36 21.61 -19.29
N THR A 166 -26.22 20.28 -19.19
CA THR A 166 -25.99 19.62 -17.90
C THR A 166 -24.65 20.12 -17.32
N PRO A 167 -24.51 20.35 -16.00
CA PRO A 167 -23.26 20.86 -15.43
C PRO A 167 -22.17 19.81 -15.58
N GLN A 168 -21.29 19.97 -16.57
CA GLN A 168 -20.13 19.13 -16.76
C GLN A 168 -19.16 19.30 -15.56
N PRO A 169 -18.54 18.22 -15.05
CA PRO A 169 -17.55 18.32 -13.99
C PRO A 169 -16.42 19.25 -14.43
N ASN A 170 -15.98 20.14 -13.53
CA ASN A 170 -14.91 21.08 -13.86
C ASN A 170 -13.56 20.35 -13.91
N HIS A 171 -13.24 19.78 -15.08
CA HIS A 171 -12.02 18.99 -15.33
C HIS A 171 -10.75 19.74 -14.92
N SER A 172 -10.69 21.06 -15.14
CA SER A 172 -9.53 21.88 -14.75
C SER A 172 -9.27 21.89 -13.25
N LYS A 173 -10.34 21.91 -12.42
CA LYS A 173 -10.22 21.86 -10.96
C LYS A 173 -9.71 20.50 -10.49
N ILE A 174 -10.20 19.41 -11.07
CA ILE A 174 -9.80 18.04 -10.70
C ILE A 174 -8.33 17.79 -11.05
N ILE A 175 -7.87 18.24 -12.22
CA ILE A 175 -6.46 18.13 -12.63
C ILE A 175 -5.54 18.89 -11.67
N LYS A 176 -5.92 20.13 -11.31
CA LYS A 176 -5.16 20.94 -10.35
C LYS A 176 -5.07 20.24 -8.99
N LEU A 177 -6.18 19.71 -8.50
CA LEU A 177 -6.21 18.92 -7.27
C LEU A 177 -5.27 17.70 -7.35
N GLY A 178 -5.28 16.97 -8.46
CA GLY A 178 -4.39 15.82 -8.66
C GLY A 178 -2.91 16.19 -8.53
N TRP A 179 -2.47 17.29 -9.14
CA TRP A 179 -1.10 17.78 -9.02
C TRP A 179 -0.76 18.29 -7.62
N ILE A 180 -1.70 18.98 -6.96
CA ILE A 180 -1.53 19.45 -5.57
C ILE A 180 -1.33 18.26 -4.64
N LEU A 181 -2.21 17.26 -4.71
CA LEU A 181 -2.09 16.05 -3.87
C LEU A 181 -0.77 15.34 -4.15
N PHE A 182 -0.45 15.08 -5.43
CA PHE A 182 0.81 14.45 -5.83
C PHE A 182 2.03 15.21 -5.28
N GLY A 183 2.06 16.53 -5.43
CA GLY A 183 3.15 17.36 -4.92
C GLY A 183 3.28 17.30 -3.40
N ILE A 184 2.17 17.42 -2.67
CA ILE A 184 2.16 17.40 -1.20
C ILE A 184 2.72 16.07 -0.69
N VAL A 185 2.19 14.92 -1.12
CA VAL A 185 2.66 13.63 -0.60
C VAL A 185 4.11 13.32 -0.98
N TRP A 186 4.57 13.71 -2.17
CA TRP A 186 5.98 13.49 -2.56
C TRP A 186 6.94 14.43 -1.83
N VAL A 187 6.55 15.68 -1.55
CA VAL A 187 7.34 16.59 -0.70
C VAL A 187 7.40 16.08 0.73
N MET A 188 6.27 15.64 1.31
CA MET A 188 6.26 15.03 2.64
C MET A 188 7.12 13.77 2.69
N CYS A 189 7.06 12.91 1.65
CA CYS A 189 7.92 11.74 1.52
C CYS A 189 9.40 12.13 1.50
N ALA A 190 9.77 13.13 0.69
CA ALA A 190 11.16 13.59 0.63
C ALA A 190 11.64 14.12 2.00
N ILE A 191 10.81 14.91 2.69
CA ILE A 191 11.12 15.40 4.04
C ILE A 191 11.30 14.23 5.02
N GLY A 192 10.37 13.26 5.01
CA GLY A 192 10.43 12.08 5.87
C GLY A 192 11.69 11.26 5.63
N VAL A 193 11.98 10.90 4.38
CA VAL A 193 13.17 10.14 3.99
C VAL A 193 14.45 10.90 4.35
N LEU A 194 14.56 12.19 3.98
CA LEU A 194 15.75 12.98 4.29
C LEU A 194 15.97 13.12 5.80
N SER A 195 14.90 13.32 6.57
CA SER A 195 15.00 13.41 8.02
C SER A 195 15.57 12.13 8.64
N LYS A 196 15.11 10.96 8.19
CA LYS A 196 15.59 9.66 8.69
C LYS A 196 17.01 9.33 8.21
N MET A 197 17.37 9.74 7.00
CA MET A 197 18.72 9.52 6.47
C MET A 197 19.78 10.44 7.09
N ILE A 198 19.43 11.68 7.46
CA ILE A 198 20.38 12.65 8.00
C ILE A 198 20.46 12.56 9.53
N LEU A 199 19.31 12.49 10.21
CA LEU A 199 19.25 12.52 11.68
C LEU A 199 19.33 11.12 12.29
N GLY A 200 19.07 10.07 11.50
CA GLY A 200 18.88 8.71 12.01
C GLY A 200 17.50 8.52 12.64
N THR A 201 17.07 7.26 12.73
CA THR A 201 15.75 6.91 13.27
C THR A 201 15.65 7.21 14.75
N ASP A 202 16.68 6.89 15.53
CA ASP A 202 16.67 7.00 16.99
C ASP A 202 16.66 8.46 17.49
N SER A 203 17.09 9.41 16.66
CA SER A 203 17.06 10.84 16.99
C SER A 203 15.66 11.44 16.91
N ILE A 204 14.71 10.80 16.23
CA ILE A 204 13.36 11.30 16.03
C ILE A 204 12.40 10.38 16.80
N PRO A 205 11.71 10.89 17.85
CA PRO A 205 10.77 10.08 18.61
C PRO A 205 9.71 9.43 17.72
N ASP A 206 9.37 8.17 18.02
CA ASP A 206 8.48 7.36 17.19
C ASP A 206 7.09 7.98 17.03
N VAL A 207 6.58 8.66 18.07
CA VAL A 207 5.30 9.39 18.01
C VAL A 207 5.26 10.43 16.89
N PHE A 208 6.37 11.13 16.62
CA PHE A 208 6.43 12.12 15.54
C PHE A 208 6.47 11.45 14.17
N SER A 209 7.25 10.37 14.05
CA SER A 209 7.37 9.61 12.80
C SER A 209 6.02 8.97 12.43
N ASN A 210 5.38 8.31 13.41
CA ASN A 210 4.08 7.67 13.28
C ASN A 210 2.97 8.68 12.98
N GLY A 211 2.97 9.82 13.69
CA GLY A 211 2.08 10.93 13.39
C GLY A 211 2.26 11.46 11.97
N PHE A 212 3.50 11.55 11.48
CA PHE A 212 3.79 12.01 10.12
C PHE A 212 3.36 10.99 9.06
N TYR A 213 3.57 9.69 9.28
CA TYR A 213 3.03 8.61 8.41
C TYR A 213 1.51 8.71 8.30
N LEU A 214 0.82 8.87 9.44
CA LEU A 214 -0.63 8.97 9.47
C LEU A 214 -1.10 10.25 8.77
N ALA A 215 -0.47 11.40 9.05
CA ALA A 215 -0.79 12.65 8.37
C ALA A 215 -0.66 12.53 6.84
N MET A 216 0.42 11.92 6.35
CA MET A 216 0.59 11.64 4.91
C MET A 216 -0.50 10.71 4.37
N GLY A 217 -0.84 9.65 5.09
CA GLY A 217 -1.89 8.69 4.71
C GLY A 217 -3.26 9.35 4.54
N TRP A 218 -3.56 10.38 5.33
CA TRP A 218 -4.85 11.07 5.35
C TRP A 218 -4.93 12.30 4.42
N VAL A 219 -3.85 12.65 3.69
CA VAL A 219 -3.85 13.74 2.69
C VAL A 219 -4.96 13.58 1.64
N SER A 220 -5.36 12.35 1.31
CA SER A 220 -6.45 12.04 0.38
C SER A 220 -7.79 12.64 0.78
N LEU A 221 -8.01 12.92 2.08
CA LEU A 221 -9.23 13.59 2.55
C LEU A 221 -9.41 14.98 1.94
N LEU A 222 -8.33 15.70 1.65
CA LEU A 222 -8.38 17.03 1.02
C LEU A 222 -9.07 16.99 -0.34
N GLY A 223 -9.01 15.83 -1.02
CA GLY A 223 -9.63 15.59 -2.33
C GLY A 223 -10.84 14.66 -2.31
N LEU A 224 -11.37 14.30 -1.14
CA LEU A 224 -12.34 13.21 -1.00
C LEU A 224 -13.58 13.40 -1.88
N ARG A 225 -14.10 14.64 -1.94
CA ARG A 225 -15.29 14.95 -2.74
C ARG A 225 -15.12 14.63 -4.22
N ASP A 226 -13.94 14.90 -4.78
CA ASP A 226 -13.65 14.63 -6.19
C ASP A 226 -13.25 13.17 -6.39
N MET A 227 -12.53 12.56 -5.44
CA MET A 227 -12.23 11.13 -5.47
C MET A 227 -13.51 10.27 -5.47
N ILE A 228 -14.56 10.62 -4.71
CA ILE A 228 -15.85 9.92 -4.71
C ILE A 228 -16.52 9.93 -6.09
N ARG A 229 -16.30 10.99 -6.88
CA ARG A 229 -16.91 11.14 -8.22
C ARG A 229 -16.13 10.43 -9.31
N VAL A 230 -14.81 10.34 -9.15
CA VAL A 230 -13.89 9.88 -10.18
C VAL A 230 -13.56 8.39 -10.01
N LEU A 231 -13.44 7.91 -8.77
CA LEU A 231 -13.07 6.53 -8.50
C LEU A 231 -14.29 5.59 -8.58
N PRO A 232 -14.12 4.34 -9.07
CA PRO A 232 -15.14 3.31 -8.98
C PRO A 232 -15.58 3.09 -7.52
N ARG A 233 -16.88 2.83 -7.29
CA ARG A 233 -17.43 2.59 -5.93
C ARG A 233 -16.68 1.47 -5.19
N THR A 234 -16.32 0.41 -5.90
CA THR A 234 -15.53 -0.72 -5.38
C THR A 234 -14.14 -0.26 -4.94
N GLY A 235 -13.42 0.47 -5.81
CA GLY A 235 -12.11 1.04 -5.50
C GLY A 235 -12.16 1.96 -4.28
N LEU A 236 -13.18 2.83 -4.17
CA LEU A 236 -13.35 3.71 -3.02
C LEU A 236 -13.56 2.93 -1.70
N LYS A 237 -14.37 1.86 -1.70
CA LYS A 237 -14.55 1.01 -0.52
C LYS A 237 -13.24 0.36 -0.09
N LEU A 238 -12.46 -0.15 -1.04
CA LEU A 238 -11.15 -0.75 -0.78
C LEU A 238 -10.15 0.28 -0.26
N LEU A 239 -10.16 1.51 -0.79
CA LEU A 239 -9.34 2.62 -0.31
C LEU A 239 -9.66 2.96 1.15
N VAL A 240 -10.95 3.12 1.48
CA VAL A 240 -11.38 3.42 2.85
C VAL A 240 -11.03 2.28 3.80
N ALA A 241 -11.32 1.03 3.41
CA ALA A 241 -10.99 -0.14 4.21
C ALA A 241 -9.48 -0.28 4.45
N GLY A 242 -8.66 -0.02 3.42
CA GLY A 242 -7.20 -0.03 3.54
C GLY A 242 -6.67 1.08 4.46
N GLY A 243 -7.17 2.31 4.31
CA GLY A 243 -6.82 3.43 5.19
C GLY A 243 -7.20 3.20 6.65
N LEU A 244 -8.37 2.59 6.90
CA LEU A 244 -8.78 2.15 8.24
C LEU A 244 -7.88 1.04 8.77
N ALA A 245 -7.53 0.04 7.96
CA ALA A 245 -6.61 -1.02 8.37
C ALA A 245 -5.24 -0.45 8.80
N TYR A 246 -4.65 0.47 8.03
CA TYR A 246 -3.40 1.13 8.44
C TYR A 246 -3.56 1.93 9.73
N THR A 247 -4.64 2.69 9.87
CA THR A 247 -4.88 3.51 11.07
C THR A 247 -5.08 2.66 12.31
N SER A 248 -5.85 1.57 12.20
CA SER A 248 -6.04 0.59 13.29
C SER A 248 -4.73 -0.09 13.67
N GLY A 249 -3.87 -0.40 12.69
CA GLY A 249 -2.55 -0.95 12.96
C GLY A 249 -1.71 -0.04 13.86
N VAL A 250 -1.73 1.28 13.63
CA VAL A 250 -0.98 2.24 14.45
C VAL A 250 -1.42 2.20 15.92
N MET A 251 -2.68 1.88 16.22
CA MET A 251 -3.14 1.72 17.60
C MET A 251 -2.43 0.59 18.31
N PHE A 252 -2.17 -0.53 17.63
CA PHE A 252 -1.39 -1.64 18.18
C PHE A 252 0.09 -1.28 18.31
N LEU A 253 0.65 -0.55 17.32
CA LEU A 253 2.04 -0.10 17.39
C LEU A 253 2.32 0.78 18.62
N VAL A 254 1.39 1.68 18.97
CA VAL A 254 1.53 2.58 20.13
C VAL A 254 1.16 1.87 21.44
N TRP A 255 0.50 0.71 21.37
CA TRP A 255 0.14 -0.08 22.55
C TRP A 255 1.32 -0.94 23.00
N GLU A 256 2.30 -0.32 23.64
CA GLU A 256 3.56 -0.95 24.07
C GLU A 256 3.39 -2.06 25.11
N THR A 257 2.29 -2.07 25.89
CA THR A 257 2.06 -3.12 26.91
C THR A 257 1.44 -4.41 26.35
N ALA A 258 1.03 -4.44 25.08
CA ALA A 258 0.40 -5.62 24.49
C ALA A 258 1.47 -6.59 23.96
N PRO A 259 1.39 -7.89 24.25
CA PRO A 259 2.35 -8.86 23.72
C PRO A 259 2.20 -8.97 22.19
N PHE A 260 3.32 -9.05 21.47
CA PHE A 260 3.37 -9.15 20.00
C PHE A 260 2.74 -7.95 19.28
N ASN A 261 2.70 -6.78 19.90
CA ASN A 261 2.08 -5.59 19.34
C ASN A 261 2.64 -5.20 17.96
N HIS A 262 3.94 -5.32 17.74
CA HIS A 262 4.60 -4.99 16.48
C HIS A 262 4.29 -6.03 15.40
N ALA A 263 4.27 -7.31 15.77
CA ALA A 263 3.83 -8.37 14.85
C ALA A 263 2.36 -8.21 14.43
N VAL A 264 1.48 -7.80 15.35
CA VAL A 264 0.08 -7.48 15.03
C VAL A 264 0.01 -6.26 14.10
N TRP A 265 0.80 -5.22 14.35
CA TRP A 265 0.91 -4.06 13.46
C TRP A 265 1.30 -4.46 12.03
N HIS A 266 2.29 -5.35 11.87
CA HIS A 266 2.69 -5.89 10.56
C HIS A 266 1.54 -6.60 9.82
N LEU A 267 0.68 -7.34 10.53
CA LEU A 267 -0.50 -7.95 9.92
C LEU A 267 -1.48 -6.90 9.38
N PHE A 268 -1.69 -5.80 10.12
CA PHE A 268 -2.52 -4.69 9.66
C PHE A 268 -1.90 -3.95 8.47
N VAL A 269 -0.58 -3.74 8.47
CA VAL A 269 0.17 -3.18 7.32
C VAL A 269 0.02 -4.08 6.10
N GLY A 270 0.09 -5.40 6.28
CA GLY A 270 -0.15 -6.39 5.24
C GLY A 270 -1.57 -6.33 4.68
N ALA A 271 -2.58 -6.31 5.56
CA ALA A 271 -3.98 -6.19 5.16
C ALA A 271 -4.25 -4.88 4.40
N GLY A 272 -3.74 -3.74 4.90
CA GLY A 272 -3.85 -2.44 4.24
C GLY A 272 -3.21 -2.45 2.84
N SER A 273 -2.01 -3.03 2.72
CA SER A 273 -1.26 -3.13 1.45
C SER A 273 -2.01 -3.96 0.42
N ILE A 274 -2.61 -5.07 0.84
CA ILE A 274 -3.46 -5.92 0.02
C ILE A 274 -4.71 -5.16 -0.47
N LEU A 275 -5.40 -4.46 0.43
CA LEU A 275 -6.60 -3.69 0.08
C LEU A 275 -6.27 -2.55 -0.89
N HIS A 276 -5.17 -1.84 -0.67
CA HIS A 276 -4.69 -0.80 -1.57
C HIS A 276 -4.23 -1.35 -2.93
N TYR A 277 -3.60 -2.52 -2.97
CA TYR A 277 -3.28 -3.19 -4.22
C TYR A 277 -4.53 -3.45 -5.07
N PHE A 278 -5.58 -4.01 -4.47
CA PHE A 278 -6.84 -4.25 -5.18
C PHE A 278 -7.58 -2.95 -5.53
N CYS A 279 -7.52 -1.94 -4.67
CA CYS A 279 -8.02 -0.60 -5.00
C CYS A 279 -7.35 -0.06 -6.29
N ILE A 280 -6.03 -0.14 -6.37
CA ILE A 280 -5.27 0.33 -7.53
C ILE A 280 -5.63 -0.50 -8.77
N LEU A 281 -5.73 -1.82 -8.64
CA LEU A 281 -6.15 -2.69 -9.73
C LEU A 281 -7.53 -2.31 -10.28
N GLU A 282 -8.50 -2.02 -9.40
CA GLU A 282 -9.84 -1.55 -9.76
C GLU A 282 -9.85 -0.18 -10.42
N CYS A 283 -9.05 0.76 -9.91
CA CYS A 283 -9.08 2.14 -10.40
C CYS A 283 -8.34 2.33 -11.73
N ILE A 284 -7.49 1.37 -12.13
CA ILE A 284 -6.63 1.50 -13.32
C ILE A 284 -7.22 0.83 -14.54
N ILE A 285 -8.08 -0.16 -14.37
CA ILE A 285 -8.65 -0.89 -15.48
C ILE A 285 -10.00 -0.27 -15.85
N PRO A 286 -10.18 0.28 -17.06
CA PRO A 286 -11.49 0.74 -17.49
C PRO A 286 -12.48 -0.43 -17.46
N SER A 287 -13.64 -0.24 -16.83
CA SER A 287 -14.77 -1.17 -17.02
C SER A 287 -15.00 -1.35 -18.52
N ARG A 288 -15.32 -2.58 -18.94
CA ARG A 288 -15.67 -2.87 -20.33
C ARG A 288 -16.79 -1.89 -20.73
N LYS A 289 -16.74 -1.38 -21.96
CA LYS A 289 -17.54 -0.24 -22.43
C LYS A 289 -19.06 -0.35 -22.22
N ASP A 290 -19.59 -1.51 -21.82
CA ASP A 290 -21.02 -1.76 -21.70
C ASP A 290 -21.28 -2.64 -20.45
N GLY A 291 -21.40 -2.04 -19.25
CA GLY A 291 -21.86 -2.75 -18.03
C GLY A 291 -21.49 -2.11 -16.68
N PRO A 292 -22.37 -2.19 -15.64
CA PRO A 292 -22.11 -1.64 -14.32
C PRO A 292 -21.41 -2.68 -13.43
N SER A 293 -20.13 -2.98 -13.64
CA SER A 293 -19.48 -4.00 -12.80
C SER A 293 -17.95 -3.89 -12.75
N SER A 294 -17.43 -4.00 -11.53
CA SER A 294 -16.01 -3.97 -11.16
C SER A 294 -15.17 -4.95 -11.96
N VAL A 295 -13.93 -4.58 -12.21
CA VAL A 295 -12.98 -5.31 -13.05
C VAL A 295 -12.62 -6.67 -12.45
N ILE A 296 -12.56 -6.73 -11.13
CA ILE A 296 -12.48 -7.91 -10.28
C ILE A 296 -13.52 -8.96 -10.74
N ILE A 297 -14.79 -8.59 -10.88
CA ILE A 297 -15.91 -9.52 -11.08
C ILE A 297 -15.98 -10.06 -12.53
N ASP A 298 -15.63 -9.26 -13.54
CA ASP A 298 -15.95 -9.59 -14.94
C ASP A 298 -14.83 -10.26 -15.75
N ASN A 299 -13.66 -10.57 -15.17
CA ASN A 299 -12.53 -11.06 -15.99
C ASN A 299 -11.53 -11.99 -15.28
N LEU A 300 -12.00 -12.90 -14.42
CA LEU A 300 -11.14 -13.99 -13.93
C LEU A 300 -10.55 -14.82 -15.09
N GLU A 301 -11.39 -15.17 -16.08
CA GLU A 301 -10.97 -15.90 -17.29
C GLU A 301 -10.02 -15.10 -18.18
N TRP A 302 -10.21 -13.78 -18.29
CA TRP A 302 -9.29 -12.95 -19.06
C TRP A 302 -7.97 -12.76 -18.32
N ALA A 303 -7.98 -12.51 -17.01
CA ALA A 303 -6.78 -12.41 -16.20
C ALA A 303 -6.00 -13.73 -16.28
N GLU A 304 -6.69 -14.87 -16.22
CA GLU A 304 -6.12 -16.19 -16.45
C GLU A 304 -5.50 -16.31 -17.85
N LYS A 305 -6.20 -15.90 -18.91
CA LYS A 305 -5.70 -15.91 -20.30
C LYS A 305 -4.51 -14.97 -20.53
N GLN A 306 -4.38 -13.89 -19.77
CA GLN A 306 -3.25 -12.95 -19.86
C GLN A 306 -2.06 -13.36 -19.00
N LEU A 307 -2.29 -13.94 -17.83
CA LEU A 307 -1.26 -14.63 -17.04
C LEU A 307 -0.62 -15.75 -17.87
N GLN A 308 -1.41 -16.46 -18.69
CA GLN A 308 -0.92 -17.44 -19.66
C GLN A 308 -0.01 -16.85 -20.75
N LEU A 309 -0.18 -15.57 -21.10
CA LEU A 309 0.61 -14.88 -22.13
C LEU A 309 1.83 -14.15 -21.56
N ALA A 310 1.74 -13.66 -20.32
CA ALA A 310 2.80 -12.89 -19.66
C ALA A 310 3.88 -13.75 -18.99
N PHE A 311 3.54 -14.98 -18.59
CA PHE A 311 4.50 -15.94 -18.05
C PHE A 311 4.84 -16.99 -19.12
N PHE A 312 6.07 -16.99 -19.61
CA PHE A 312 6.55 -18.01 -20.55
C PHE A 312 6.70 -19.37 -19.85
N GLY A 313 6.05 -20.41 -20.39
CA GLY A 313 6.29 -21.82 -20.02
C GLY A 313 5.02 -22.68 -19.90
N SER A 314 5.05 -23.91 -20.42
CA SER A 314 4.06 -24.95 -20.14
C SER A 314 4.42 -25.71 -18.85
N GLY A 315 3.43 -26.15 -18.06
CA GLY A 315 3.63 -27.09 -16.94
C GLY A 315 3.15 -26.64 -15.55
N LYS A 316 3.56 -27.39 -14.51
CA LYS A 316 3.08 -27.31 -13.11
C LYS A 316 3.20 -25.91 -12.48
N ARG A 317 4.23 -25.14 -12.85
CA ARG A 317 4.47 -23.77 -12.34
C ARG A 317 3.38 -22.78 -12.79
N ARG A 318 2.86 -22.94 -14.01
CA ARG A 318 1.74 -22.14 -14.55
C ARG A 318 0.45 -22.39 -13.79
N ILE A 319 0.13 -23.66 -13.53
CA ILE A 319 -1.06 -24.07 -12.77
C ILE A 319 -1.00 -23.53 -11.33
N PHE A 320 0.18 -23.56 -10.71
CA PHE A 320 0.39 -23.01 -9.38
C PHE A 320 0.09 -21.51 -9.29
N ILE A 321 0.63 -20.70 -10.21
CA ILE A 321 0.42 -19.23 -10.20
C ILE A 321 -1.06 -18.87 -10.42
N ILE A 322 -1.74 -19.55 -11.35
CA ILE A 322 -3.16 -19.35 -11.62
C ILE A 322 -4.00 -19.73 -10.40
N ASN A 323 -3.75 -20.90 -9.80
CA ASN A 323 -4.46 -21.34 -8.60
C ASN A 323 -4.20 -20.41 -7.40
N TYR A 324 -2.96 -19.95 -7.25
CA TYR A 324 -2.58 -19.00 -6.21
C TYR A 324 -3.33 -17.67 -6.34
N MET A 325 -3.36 -17.08 -7.54
CA MET A 325 -4.11 -15.85 -7.81
C MET A 325 -5.62 -16.05 -7.62
N ASN A 326 -6.18 -17.16 -8.10
CA ASN A 326 -7.59 -17.50 -7.91
C ASN A 326 -7.94 -17.70 -6.43
N TYR A 327 -7.08 -18.34 -5.65
CA TYR A 327 -7.27 -18.55 -4.23
C TYR A 327 -7.19 -17.22 -3.47
N LEU A 328 -6.14 -16.44 -3.73
CA LEU A 328 -5.93 -15.12 -3.13
C LEU A 328 -7.13 -14.19 -3.42
N TYR A 329 -7.58 -14.17 -4.67
CA TYR A 329 -8.75 -13.41 -5.13
C TYR A 329 -10.03 -13.86 -4.42
N ARG A 330 -10.36 -15.16 -4.44
CA ARG A 330 -11.62 -15.68 -3.86
C ARG A 330 -11.65 -15.52 -2.34
N TYR A 331 -10.52 -15.68 -1.67
CA TYR A 331 -10.43 -15.59 -0.23
C TYR A 331 -10.55 -14.15 0.26
N LEU A 332 -9.80 -13.21 -0.34
CA LEU A 332 -9.73 -11.82 0.14
C LEU A 332 -10.94 -10.98 -0.29
N ILE A 333 -11.42 -11.16 -1.54
CA ILE A 333 -12.55 -10.40 -2.07
C ILE A 333 -13.87 -11.09 -1.73
N GLY A 334 -13.92 -12.43 -1.77
CA GLY A 334 -15.12 -13.17 -1.38
C GLY A 334 -15.54 -12.86 0.06
N TRP A 335 -14.60 -12.64 0.98
CA TRP A 335 -14.90 -12.19 2.34
C TRP A 335 -15.42 -10.73 2.39
N ALA A 336 -14.80 -9.81 1.65
CA ALA A 336 -15.17 -8.40 1.63
C ALA A 336 -16.54 -8.12 0.97
N PHE A 337 -17.01 -8.99 0.06
CA PHE A 337 -18.22 -8.76 -0.74
C PHE A 337 -19.39 -9.71 -0.42
N LYS A 338 -19.22 -10.72 0.46
CA LYS A 338 -20.35 -11.58 0.89
C LYS A 338 -21.45 -10.81 1.64
N SER A 339 -21.14 -9.62 2.16
CA SER A 339 -22.09 -8.75 2.87
C SER A 339 -22.87 -7.80 1.95
N ALA A 340 -22.59 -7.77 0.64
CA ALA A 340 -23.26 -6.87 -0.31
C ALA A 340 -24.39 -7.52 -1.12
N HIS A 341 -24.69 -8.80 -0.86
CA HIS A 341 -25.79 -9.54 -1.49
C HIS A 341 -26.97 -9.83 -0.53
N ILE A 342 -27.10 -9.07 0.56
CA ILE A 342 -28.32 -9.06 1.38
C ILE A 342 -28.94 -7.67 1.28
N GLN A 343 -29.73 -7.49 0.21
CA GLN A 343 -30.97 -6.70 0.03
C GLN A 343 -31.04 -6.14 -1.38
#